data_AF-A0A9E5RNW5-F1
#
_entry.id   AF-A0A9E5RNW5-F1
#
_cell.length_a   1.000
_cell.length_b   1.000
_cell.length_c   1.000
_cell.angle_alpha   90.00
_cell.angle_beta   90.00
_cell.angle_gamma   90.00
#
_symmetry.space_group_name_H-M   'P 1'
#
loop_
_entity.id
_entity.type
_entity.pdbx_description
1 polymer ?
#
loop_
_entity_poly.entity_id
_entity_poly.type
_entity_poly.pdbx_seq_one_letter_code
_entity_poly.pdbx_strand_id
1 'polypeptide(L)'
;MTQVESLKAESLEERFPELKDKKYLTLLRHFYRLRLRQYGLLGKYEPDDILNDAISRLDKAVKSNKTIYNLVPWLRKTGLNIINELSREQNKYRIIDSPKLDLELILSNEQNYQEVDDGELYVYLNQALQALDSDDRRLVMLRFYQQLSWQDIVRKLAEENIYISEATLRKRGSRALAILRKIFLEKLLREDNMD
;
A
#
# COMPACT_ATOMS: atom_id res chain seq x y z
N MET A 1 -7.59 -37.88 39.26
CA MET A 1 -8.28 -36.62 38.90
C MET A 1 -7.26 -35.74 38.23
N THR A 2 -7.18 -35.82 36.91
CA THR A 2 -6.16 -35.16 36.08
C THR A 2 -6.61 -33.74 35.82
N GLN A 3 -5.86 -32.77 36.32
CA GLN A 3 -6.01 -31.35 35.96
C GLN A 3 -5.72 -31.21 34.45
N VAL A 4 -6.77 -31.23 33.65
CA VAL A 4 -6.74 -30.70 32.29
C VAL A 4 -6.88 -29.21 32.46
N GLU A 5 -5.76 -28.53 32.69
CA GLU A 5 -5.68 -27.08 32.56
C GLU A 5 -6.12 -26.74 31.13
N SER A 6 -7.31 -26.17 31.02
CA SER A 6 -7.80 -25.60 29.78
C SER A 6 -6.85 -24.46 29.41
N LEU A 7 -5.88 -24.73 28.55
CA LEU A 7 -5.17 -23.72 27.79
C LEU A 7 -6.25 -22.96 27.02
N LYS A 8 -6.72 -21.83 27.57
CA LYS A 8 -7.48 -20.86 26.80
C LYS A 8 -6.60 -20.52 25.62
N ALA A 9 -6.99 -20.96 24.43
CA ALA A 9 -6.33 -20.54 23.21
C ALA A 9 -6.44 -19.01 23.18
N GLU A 10 -5.32 -18.34 23.45
CA GLU A 10 -5.22 -16.89 23.35
C GLU A 10 -5.71 -16.51 21.96
N SER A 11 -6.72 -15.64 21.91
CA SER A 11 -7.28 -15.21 20.64
C SER A 11 -6.19 -14.50 19.83
N LEU A 12 -6.24 -14.62 18.50
CA LEU A 12 -5.26 -13.96 17.64
C LEU A 12 -5.14 -12.46 17.92
N GLU A 13 -6.25 -11.82 18.28
CA GLU A 13 -6.31 -10.39 18.56
C GLU A 13 -5.74 -10.00 19.93
N GLU A 14 -5.67 -10.94 20.88
CA GLU A 14 -4.94 -10.75 22.16
C GLU A 14 -3.44 -10.82 21.91
N ARG A 15 -3.01 -11.78 21.08
CA ARG A 15 -1.61 -11.97 20.73
C ARG A 15 -1.07 -10.89 19.80
N PHE A 16 -1.92 -10.33 18.94
CA PHE A 16 -1.59 -9.31 17.96
C PHE A 16 -2.57 -8.13 18.05
N PRO A 17 -2.35 -7.19 18.97
CA PRO A 17 -3.23 -6.05 19.17
C PRO A 17 -3.34 -5.16 17.92
N GLU A 18 -2.36 -5.21 17.01
CA GLU A 18 -2.40 -4.48 15.73
C GLU A 18 -3.56 -4.92 14.83
N LEU A 19 -4.14 -6.10 15.05
CA LEU A 19 -5.36 -6.54 14.34
C LEU A 19 -6.60 -5.74 14.74
N LYS A 20 -6.60 -5.12 15.93
CA LYS A 20 -7.69 -4.23 16.38
C LYS A 20 -7.49 -2.80 15.93
N ASP A 21 -6.29 -2.45 15.48
CA ASP A 21 -5.98 -1.10 15.02
C ASP A 21 -6.47 -0.92 13.57
N LYS A 22 -7.60 -0.22 13.45
CA LYS A 22 -8.21 0.15 12.17
C LYS A 22 -7.19 0.77 11.21
N LYS A 23 -6.26 1.60 11.71
CA LYS A 23 -5.25 2.26 10.88
C LYS A 23 -4.39 1.25 10.13
N TYR A 24 -3.94 0.20 10.79
CA TYR A 24 -3.11 -0.81 10.12
C TYR A 24 -3.91 -1.60 9.09
N LEU A 25 -5.17 -1.92 9.40
CA LEU A 25 -6.04 -2.63 8.46
C LEU A 25 -6.33 -1.80 7.21
N THR A 26 -6.67 -0.52 7.35
CA THR A 26 -6.87 0.41 6.23
C THR A 26 -5.61 0.51 5.36
N LEU A 27 -4.43 0.61 5.97
CA LEU A 27 -3.17 0.64 5.22
C LEU A 27 -2.85 -0.67 4.50
N LEU A 28 -3.25 -1.81 5.07
CA LEU A 28 -3.13 -3.11 4.41
C LEU A 28 -4.10 -3.23 3.24
N ARG A 29 -5.36 -2.79 3.40
CA ARG A 29 -6.35 -2.75 2.31
C ARG A 29 -5.85 -1.93 1.13
N HIS A 30 -5.40 -0.69 1.34
CA HIS A 30 -4.85 0.11 0.23
C HIS A 30 -3.61 -0.52 -0.39
N PHE A 31 -2.75 -1.14 0.42
CA PHE A 31 -1.59 -1.87 -0.11
C PHE A 31 -2.03 -3.05 -1.01
N TYR A 32 -2.99 -3.87 -0.58
CA TYR A 32 -3.48 -4.99 -1.37
C TYR A 32 -4.22 -4.53 -2.62
N ARG A 33 -5.06 -3.50 -2.51
CA ARG A 33 -5.73 -2.86 -3.65
C ARG A 33 -4.74 -2.45 -4.74
N LEU A 34 -3.67 -1.74 -4.36
CA LEU A 34 -2.61 -1.33 -5.27
C LEU A 34 -1.95 -2.53 -5.96
N ARG A 35 -1.68 -3.60 -5.19
CA ARG A 35 -1.06 -4.82 -5.74
C ARG A 35 -2.02 -5.59 -6.66
N LEU A 36 -3.29 -5.72 -6.30
CA LEU A 36 -4.30 -6.34 -7.17
C LEU A 36 -4.39 -5.61 -8.51
N ARG A 37 -4.37 -4.28 -8.50
CA ARG A 37 -4.35 -3.49 -9.74
C ARG A 37 -3.10 -3.75 -10.58
N GLN A 38 -1.92 -3.73 -9.96
CA GLN A 38 -0.65 -3.99 -10.67
C GLN A 38 -0.62 -5.35 -11.38
N TYR A 39 -1.38 -6.32 -10.87
CA TYR A 39 -1.48 -7.66 -11.42
C TYR A 39 -2.70 -7.85 -12.33
N GLY A 40 -3.51 -6.81 -12.58
CA GLY A 40 -4.74 -6.92 -13.37
C GLY A 40 -5.82 -7.80 -12.71
N LEU A 41 -5.79 -7.89 -11.38
CA LEU A 41 -6.68 -8.71 -10.54
C LEU A 41 -7.78 -7.88 -9.84
N LEU A 42 -7.65 -6.55 -9.84
CA LEU A 42 -8.65 -5.66 -9.26
C LEU A 42 -10.00 -5.81 -9.99
N GLY A 43 -11.10 -5.91 -9.26
CA GLY A 43 -12.45 -6.19 -9.78
C GLY A 43 -12.80 -7.68 -9.87
N LYS A 44 -11.82 -8.59 -9.74
CA LYS A 44 -12.07 -10.03 -9.54
C LYS A 44 -11.93 -10.46 -8.08
N TYR A 45 -11.07 -9.75 -7.35
CA TYR A 45 -10.79 -9.98 -5.94
C TYR A 45 -10.82 -8.64 -5.23
N GLU A 46 -11.36 -8.64 -4.01
CA GLU A 46 -11.38 -7.45 -3.17
C GLU A 46 -10.18 -7.42 -2.22
N PRO A 47 -9.70 -6.23 -1.81
CA PRO A 47 -8.63 -6.10 -0.83
C PRO A 47 -8.93 -6.80 0.50
N ASP A 48 -10.20 -6.84 0.91
CA ASP A 48 -10.63 -7.54 2.13
C ASP A 48 -10.54 -9.06 2.00
N ASP A 49 -10.74 -9.64 0.80
CA ASP A 49 -10.52 -11.07 0.58
C ASP A 49 -9.06 -11.44 0.84
N ILE A 50 -8.14 -10.62 0.32
CA ILE A 50 -6.70 -10.80 0.52
C ILE A 50 -6.32 -10.64 2.00
N LEU A 51 -6.92 -9.67 2.69
CA LEU A 51 -6.70 -9.46 4.12
C LEU A 51 -7.20 -10.65 4.94
N ASN A 52 -8.40 -11.14 4.67
CA ASN A 52 -9.01 -12.27 5.37
C ASN A 52 -8.24 -13.58 5.15
N ASP A 53 -7.75 -13.86 3.93
CA ASP A 53 -6.87 -15.00 3.69
C ASP A 53 -5.51 -14.82 4.38
N ALA A 54 -4.94 -13.61 4.37
CA ALA A 54 -3.69 -13.34 5.08
C ALA A 54 -3.82 -13.59 6.60
N ILE A 55 -4.93 -13.16 7.22
CA ILE A 55 -5.23 -13.42 8.64
C ILE A 55 -5.51 -14.92 8.87
N SER A 56 -6.16 -15.60 7.95
CA SER A 56 -6.37 -17.06 8.04
C SER A 56 -5.05 -17.83 7.98
N ARG A 57 -4.09 -17.39 7.14
CA ARG A 57 -2.73 -17.96 7.09
C ARG A 57 -1.92 -17.60 8.34
N LEU A 58 -2.17 -16.44 8.95
CA LEU A 58 -1.58 -16.05 10.22
C LEU A 58 -2.02 -17.01 11.34
N ASP A 59 -3.32 -17.29 11.45
CA ASP A 59 -3.88 -18.25 12.41
C ASP A 59 -3.20 -19.62 12.30
N LYS A 60 -3.11 -20.14 11.07
CA LYS A 60 -2.45 -21.42 10.79
C LYS A 60 -0.97 -21.42 11.20
N ALA A 61 -0.24 -20.34 10.90
CA ALA A 61 1.16 -20.21 11.28
C ALA A 61 1.37 -20.15 12.80
N VAL A 62 0.48 -19.45 13.50
CA VAL A 62 0.49 -19.36 14.96
C VAL A 62 0.21 -20.71 15.59
N LYS A 63 -0.82 -21.43 15.11
CA LYS A 63 -1.16 -22.79 15.55
C LYS A 63 -0.04 -23.79 15.27
N SER A 64 0.78 -23.56 14.25
CA SER A 64 1.97 -24.37 13.96
C SER A 64 3.22 -23.93 14.73
N ASN A 65 3.08 -23.14 15.80
CA ASN A 65 4.18 -22.61 16.62
C ASN A 65 5.23 -21.81 15.83
N LYS A 66 4.86 -21.18 14.71
CA LYS A 66 5.76 -20.30 13.98
C LYS A 66 5.86 -18.96 14.69
N THR A 67 7.09 -18.53 15.00
CA THR A 67 7.33 -17.20 15.59
C THR A 67 7.14 -16.11 14.54
N ILE A 68 6.33 -15.11 14.87
CA ILE A 68 6.07 -13.94 14.03
C ILE A 68 6.52 -12.71 14.80
N TYR A 69 7.63 -12.11 14.34
CA TYR A 69 8.27 -11.00 15.04
C TYR A 69 7.57 -9.66 14.79
N ASN A 70 7.10 -9.43 13.56
CA ASN A 70 6.46 -8.17 13.16
C ASN A 70 5.23 -8.49 12.31
N LEU A 71 4.05 -8.21 12.83
CA LEU A 71 2.80 -8.59 12.19
C LEU A 71 2.58 -7.86 10.85
N VAL A 72 2.69 -6.53 10.84
CA VAL A 72 2.36 -5.73 9.65
C VAL A 72 3.24 -6.09 8.43
N PRO A 73 4.58 -6.18 8.53
CA PRO A 73 5.41 -6.66 7.43
C PRO A 73 5.09 -8.10 7.02
N TRP A 74 4.73 -8.96 7.98
CA TRP A 74 4.35 -10.33 7.71
C TRP A 74 3.07 -10.39 6.89
N LEU A 75 2.02 -9.66 7.28
CA LEU A 75 0.76 -9.58 6.54
C LEU A 75 0.97 -9.03 5.14
N ARG A 76 1.75 -7.94 4.97
CA ARG A 76 2.10 -7.42 3.64
C ARG A 76 2.74 -8.48 2.75
N LYS A 77 3.70 -9.23 3.29
CA LYS A 77 4.38 -10.30 2.55
C LYS A 77 3.43 -11.44 2.21
N THR A 78 2.61 -11.88 3.16
CA THR A 78 1.64 -12.96 2.97
C THR A 78 0.58 -12.57 1.96
N GLY A 79 -0.01 -11.37 2.06
CA GLY A 79 -0.97 -10.86 1.07
C GLY A 79 -0.36 -10.73 -0.33
N LEU A 80 0.89 -10.27 -0.46
CA LEU A 80 1.57 -10.27 -1.76
C LEU A 80 1.77 -11.68 -2.32
N ASN A 81 2.05 -12.67 -1.47
CA ASN A 81 2.15 -14.07 -1.91
C ASN A 81 0.79 -14.60 -2.38
N ILE A 82 -0.29 -14.30 -1.67
CA ILE A 82 -1.66 -14.64 -2.09
C ILE A 82 -1.94 -14.06 -3.48
N ILE A 83 -1.69 -12.76 -3.68
CA ILE A 83 -1.89 -12.10 -4.99
C ILE A 83 -1.04 -12.76 -6.09
N ASN A 84 0.20 -13.15 -5.78
CA ASN A 84 1.04 -13.89 -6.72
C ASN A 84 0.48 -15.29 -7.06
N GLU A 85 -0.06 -16.01 -6.07
CA GLU A 85 -0.72 -17.29 -6.28
C GLU A 85 -1.94 -17.13 -7.21
N LEU A 86 -2.82 -16.17 -6.93
CA LEU A 86 -4.00 -15.86 -7.76
C LEU A 86 -3.61 -15.49 -9.20
N SER A 87 -2.56 -14.68 -9.37
CA SER A 87 -2.05 -14.31 -10.69
C SER A 87 -1.52 -15.52 -11.46
N ARG A 88 -0.81 -16.44 -10.79
CA ARG A 88 -0.32 -17.68 -11.41
C ARG A 88 -1.47 -18.59 -11.83
N GLU A 89 -2.49 -18.71 -10.99
CA GLU A 89 -3.68 -19.50 -11.31
C GLU A 89 -4.40 -18.94 -12.54
N GLN A 90 -4.64 -17.62 -12.59
CA GLN A 90 -5.26 -16.99 -13.76
C GLN A 90 -4.45 -17.22 -15.05
N ASN A 91 -3.12 -17.16 -14.96
CA ASN A 91 -2.26 -17.43 -16.12
C ASN A 91 -2.25 -18.92 -16.52
N LYS A 92 -2.36 -19.84 -15.55
CA LYS A 92 -2.46 -21.27 -15.83
C LYS A 92 -3.74 -21.62 -16.61
N TYR A 93 -4.89 -21.07 -16.21
CA TYR A 93 -6.15 -21.28 -16.94
C TYR A 93 -6.12 -20.64 -18.33
N ARG A 94 -5.50 -19.47 -18.49
CA ARG A 94 -5.28 -18.85 -19.82
C ARG A 94 -4.50 -19.74 -20.80
N ILE A 95 -3.52 -20.51 -20.31
CA ILE A 95 -2.69 -21.38 -21.16
C ILE A 95 -3.43 -22.66 -21.54
N ILE A 96 -4.34 -23.14 -20.69
CA ILE A 96 -5.10 -24.37 -20.93
C ILE A 96 -6.31 -24.12 -21.84
N ASP A 97 -6.92 -22.92 -21.79
CA ASP A 97 -8.17 -22.60 -22.48
C ASP A 97 -8.03 -21.95 -23.87
N SER A 98 -6.87 -21.96 -24.55
CA SER A 98 -6.81 -21.41 -25.92
C SER A 98 -5.72 -21.98 -26.84
N PRO A 99 -6.15 -22.55 -27.97
CA PRO A 99 -5.52 -22.27 -29.26
C PRO A 99 -6.35 -21.31 -30.13
N LYS A 100 -7.53 -20.82 -29.71
CA LYS A 100 -8.46 -20.10 -30.63
C LYS A 100 -9.38 -19.01 -30.06
N LEU A 101 -9.27 -18.59 -28.80
CA LEU A 101 -10.18 -17.54 -28.28
C LEU A 101 -9.52 -16.16 -28.16
N ASP A 102 -9.86 -15.32 -29.13
CA ASP A 102 -10.04 -13.86 -29.11
C ASP A 102 -8.90 -12.95 -28.64
N LEU A 103 -8.04 -12.61 -29.60
CA LEU A 103 -7.20 -11.42 -29.56
C LEU A 103 -8.01 -10.11 -29.39
N GLU A 104 -9.29 -10.08 -29.76
CA GLU A 104 -10.18 -8.92 -29.60
C GLU A 104 -10.54 -8.62 -28.14
N LEU A 105 -10.64 -9.63 -27.27
CA LEU A 105 -10.92 -9.45 -25.83
C LEU A 105 -9.72 -8.90 -25.05
N ILE A 106 -8.51 -9.08 -25.59
CA ILE A 106 -7.28 -8.55 -24.99
C ILE A 106 -7.13 -7.06 -25.28
N LEU A 107 -7.49 -6.61 -26.49
CA LEU A 107 -7.43 -5.19 -26.87
C LEU A 107 -8.59 -4.35 -26.29
N SER A 108 -9.74 -4.97 -26.02
CA SER A 108 -10.92 -4.28 -25.46
C SER A 108 -10.82 -4.02 -23.95
N ASN A 109 -9.97 -4.76 -23.22
CA ASN A 109 -9.82 -4.64 -21.77
C ASN A 109 -8.78 -3.58 -21.32
N GLU A 110 -8.00 -3.01 -22.23
CA GLU A 110 -7.08 -1.92 -21.88
C GLU A 110 -7.81 -0.56 -21.72
N GLN A 111 -9.03 -0.43 -22.25
CA GLN A 111 -9.78 0.85 -22.23
C GLN A 111 -10.86 0.97 -21.14
N ASN A 112 -11.11 -0.08 -20.34
CA ASN A 112 -12.14 -0.10 -19.30
C ASN A 112 -11.58 -0.25 -17.87
N TYR A 113 -10.32 0.14 -17.64
CA TYR A 113 -9.87 0.39 -16.27
C TYR A 113 -10.51 1.68 -15.79
N GLN A 114 -11.71 1.56 -15.21
CA GLN A 114 -12.42 2.63 -14.55
C GLN A 114 -11.46 3.41 -13.64
N GLU A 115 -11.17 4.65 -14.03
CA GLU A 115 -10.42 5.68 -13.29
C GLU A 115 -11.09 6.10 -11.97
N VAL A 116 -12.23 5.49 -11.61
CA VAL A 116 -13.18 6.06 -10.66
C VAL A 116 -12.71 5.97 -9.20
N ASP A 117 -11.80 5.04 -8.86
CA ASP A 117 -11.54 4.67 -7.47
C ASP A 117 -10.12 5.09 -6.97
N ASP A 118 -9.26 5.59 -7.86
CA ASP A 118 -8.00 6.27 -7.44
C ASP A 118 -8.21 7.75 -7.15
N GLY A 119 -9.39 8.29 -7.48
CA GLY A 119 -9.74 9.69 -7.26
C GLY A 119 -9.59 10.10 -5.80
N GLU A 120 -10.01 9.25 -4.87
CA GLU A 120 -9.94 9.57 -3.44
C GLU A 120 -8.51 9.64 -2.91
N LEU A 121 -7.68 8.64 -3.20
CA LEU A 121 -6.26 8.66 -2.80
C LEU A 121 -5.52 9.87 -3.40
N TYR A 122 -5.82 10.20 -4.66
CA TYR A 122 -5.28 11.37 -5.32
C TYR A 122 -5.76 12.67 -4.67
N VAL A 123 -7.04 12.76 -4.30
CA VAL A 123 -7.61 13.88 -3.54
C VAL A 123 -6.91 14.03 -2.20
N TYR A 124 -6.74 12.95 -1.43
CA TYR A 124 -6.06 13.01 -0.12
C TYR A 124 -4.59 13.41 -0.26
N LEU A 125 -3.89 12.90 -1.28
CA LEU A 125 -2.52 13.29 -1.57
C LEU A 125 -2.43 14.77 -1.93
N ASN A 126 -3.32 15.27 -2.77
CA ASN A 126 -3.36 16.68 -3.13
C ASN A 126 -3.65 17.56 -1.91
N GLN A 127 -4.64 17.20 -1.09
CA GLN A 127 -4.91 17.94 0.14
C GLN A 127 -3.72 17.90 1.11
N ALA A 128 -3.01 16.78 1.21
CA ALA A 128 -1.82 16.66 2.04
C ALA A 128 -0.66 17.52 1.50
N LEU A 129 -0.46 17.56 0.17
CA LEU A 129 0.49 18.46 -0.48
C LEU A 129 0.14 19.93 -0.23
N GLN A 130 -1.14 20.31 -0.28
CA GLN A 130 -1.57 21.69 -0.01
C GLN A 130 -1.35 22.11 1.45
N ALA A 131 -1.34 21.16 2.38
CA ALA A 131 -1.08 21.41 3.80
C ALA A 131 0.41 21.47 4.17
N LEU A 132 1.32 21.12 3.24
CA LEU A 132 2.75 21.34 3.45
C LEU A 132 3.09 22.82 3.40
N ASP A 133 4.12 23.21 4.13
CA ASP A 133 4.72 24.53 3.95
C ASP A 133 5.14 24.74 2.49
N SER A 134 5.04 25.99 2.04
CA SER A 134 5.22 26.37 0.64
C SER A 134 6.57 25.94 0.06
N ASP A 135 7.65 26.04 0.84
CA ASP A 135 8.99 25.63 0.40
C ASP A 135 9.13 24.10 0.35
N ASP A 136 8.60 23.41 1.36
CA ASP A 136 8.69 21.95 1.44
C ASP A 136 7.85 21.30 0.34
N ARG A 137 6.65 21.85 0.08
CA ARG A 137 5.81 21.47 -1.06
C ARG A 137 6.55 21.71 -2.37
N ARG A 138 7.16 22.89 -2.54
CA ARG A 138 7.95 23.22 -3.74
C ARG A 138 9.08 22.21 -3.94
N LEU A 139 9.82 21.87 -2.89
CA LEU A 139 10.91 20.91 -2.96
C LEU A 139 10.44 19.51 -3.36
N VAL A 140 9.32 19.05 -2.82
CA VAL A 140 8.70 17.77 -3.20
C VAL A 140 8.27 17.78 -4.67
N MET A 141 7.64 18.87 -5.14
CA MET A 141 7.24 19.01 -6.55
C MET A 141 8.42 18.99 -7.50
N LEU A 142 9.50 19.72 -7.20
CA LEU A 142 10.72 19.71 -8.01
C LEU A 142 11.32 18.29 -8.08
N ARG A 143 11.35 17.57 -6.95
CA ARG A 143 11.98 16.25 -6.89
C ARG A 143 11.16 15.16 -7.57
N PHE A 144 9.85 15.12 -7.38
CA PHE A 144 9.01 13.99 -7.78
C PHE A 144 8.14 14.27 -9.00
N TYR A 145 7.63 15.49 -9.14
CA TYR A 145 6.79 15.85 -10.29
C TYR A 145 7.64 16.27 -11.48
N GLN A 146 8.64 17.12 -11.26
CA GLN A 146 9.59 17.54 -12.30
C GLN A 146 10.79 16.58 -12.44
N GLN A 147 10.87 15.55 -11.60
CA GLN A 147 11.90 14.51 -11.62
C GLN A 147 13.36 15.02 -11.56
N LEU A 148 13.58 16.20 -11.00
CA LEU A 148 14.91 16.80 -10.92
C LEU A 148 15.80 16.05 -9.93
N SER A 149 17.10 15.88 -10.25
CA SER A 149 18.07 15.40 -9.28
C SER A 149 18.32 16.45 -8.18
N TRP A 150 18.87 16.04 -7.04
CA TRP A 150 19.22 17.00 -5.99
C TRP A 150 20.21 18.06 -6.48
N GLN A 151 21.13 17.69 -7.37
CA GLN A 151 22.07 18.61 -7.99
C GLN A 151 21.37 19.60 -8.92
N ASP A 152 20.39 19.14 -9.71
CA ASP A 152 19.57 20.02 -10.56
C ASP A 152 18.77 21.02 -9.72
N ILE A 153 18.23 20.58 -8.58
CA ILE A 153 17.51 21.44 -7.65
C ILE A 153 18.45 22.49 -7.06
N VAL A 154 19.68 22.13 -6.68
CA VAL A 154 20.69 23.11 -6.22
C VAL A 154 20.95 24.16 -7.31
N ARG A 155 21.18 23.73 -8.55
CA ARG A 155 21.44 24.65 -9.68
C ARG A 155 20.26 25.60 -9.91
N LYS A 156 19.04 25.06 -9.95
CA LYS A 156 17.80 25.82 -10.14
C LYS A 156 17.56 26.84 -9.02
N LEU A 157 17.85 26.47 -7.77
CA LEU A 157 17.74 27.42 -6.65
C LEU A 157 18.85 28.48 -6.68
N ALA A 158 20.05 28.14 -7.13
CA ALA A 158 21.14 29.10 -7.29
C ALA A 158 20.83 30.15 -8.38
N GLU A 159 20.13 29.78 -9.46
CA GLU A 159 19.60 30.72 -10.46
C GLU A 159 18.61 31.74 -9.86
N GLU A 160 17.95 31.37 -8.77
CA GLU A 160 17.04 32.23 -8.00
C GLU A 160 17.73 32.95 -6.82
N ASN A 161 19.07 32.95 -6.78
CA ASN A 161 19.90 33.49 -5.70
C ASN A 161 19.73 32.77 -4.34
N ILE A 162 19.28 31.52 -4.34
CA ILE A 162 19.14 30.67 -3.15
C ILE A 162 20.25 29.63 -3.14
N TYR A 163 21.28 29.84 -2.32
CA TYR A 163 22.43 28.95 -2.22
C TYR A 163 22.28 27.98 -1.05
N ILE A 164 21.97 26.72 -1.36
CA ILE A 164 21.80 25.66 -0.35
C ILE A 164 22.60 24.43 -0.80
N SER A 165 23.31 23.80 0.14
CA SER A 165 24.04 22.56 -0.16
C SER A 165 23.10 21.41 -0.51
N GLU A 166 23.58 20.50 -1.35
CA GLU A 166 22.83 19.29 -1.72
C GLU A 166 22.45 18.44 -0.49
N ALA A 167 23.36 18.31 0.48
CA ALA A 167 23.12 17.56 1.72
C ALA A 167 21.97 18.18 2.53
N THR A 168 21.93 19.51 2.62
CA THR A 168 20.85 20.24 3.29
C THR A 168 19.51 20.01 2.58
N LEU A 169 19.47 20.09 1.25
CA LEU A 169 18.26 19.82 0.46
C LEU A 169 17.77 18.39 0.63
N ARG A 170 18.66 17.38 0.60
CA ARG A 170 18.30 15.98 0.84
C ARG A 170 17.66 15.80 2.22
N LYS A 171 18.24 16.41 3.26
CA LYS A 171 17.70 16.35 4.62
C LYS A 171 16.36 17.08 4.73
N ARG A 172 16.20 18.23 4.06
CA ARG A 172 14.94 18.97 3.99
C ARG A 172 13.87 18.14 3.27
N GLY A 173 14.18 17.57 2.11
CA GLY A 173 13.27 16.71 1.35
C GLY A 173 12.85 15.46 2.12
N SER A 174 13.76 14.82 2.84
CA SER A 174 13.43 13.69 3.72
C SER A 174 12.42 14.07 4.80
N ARG A 175 12.61 15.24 5.45
CA ARG A 175 11.66 15.77 6.44
C ARG A 175 10.32 16.14 5.80
N ALA A 176 10.32 16.83 4.68
CA ALA A 176 9.12 17.19 3.93
C ALA A 176 8.30 15.95 3.56
N LEU A 177 8.96 14.87 3.10
CA LEU A 177 8.29 13.59 2.82
C LEU A 177 7.73 12.92 4.08
N ALA A 178 8.45 12.97 5.20
CA ALA A 178 7.95 12.43 6.46
C ALA A 178 6.68 13.18 6.93
N ILE A 179 6.67 14.51 6.81
CA ILE A 179 5.52 15.36 7.12
C ILE A 179 4.36 15.07 6.16
N LEU A 180 4.62 15.01 4.85
CA LEU A 180 3.61 14.68 3.85
C LEU A 180 2.95 13.34 4.13
N ARG A 181 3.74 12.31 4.43
CA ARG A 181 3.22 10.99 4.81
C ARG A 181 2.34 11.07 6.05
N LYS A 182 2.76 11.83 7.07
CA LYS A 182 1.96 12.01 8.29
C LYS A 182 0.59 12.65 7.98
N ILE A 183 0.57 13.77 7.27
CA ILE A 183 -0.66 14.48 6.92
C ILE A 183 -1.56 13.62 6.04
N PHE A 184 -0.98 12.95 5.04
CA PHE A 184 -1.70 12.04 4.16
C PHE A 184 -2.39 10.93 4.96
N LEU A 185 -1.67 10.29 5.88
CA LEU A 185 -2.22 9.25 6.74
C LEU A 185 -3.33 9.79 7.65
N GLU A 186 -3.16 10.97 8.23
CA GLU A 186 -4.20 11.59 9.06
C GLU A 186 -5.49 11.86 8.28
N LYS A 187 -5.37 12.32 7.02
CA LYS A 187 -6.52 12.56 6.14
C LYS A 187 -7.21 11.25 5.75
N LEU A 188 -6.42 10.27 5.33
CA LEU A 188 -6.92 8.95 4.94
C LEU A 188 -7.72 8.29 6.06
N LEU A 189 -7.27 8.42 7.31
CA LEU A 189 -7.91 7.78 8.46
C LEU A 189 -9.12 8.55 9.01
N ARG A 190 -9.29 9.83 8.68
CA ARG A 190 -10.44 10.60 9.16
C ARG A 190 -11.73 10.22 8.43
N GLU A 191 -11.65 10.02 7.13
CA GLU A 191 -12.81 9.70 6.29
C GLU A 191 -13.24 8.23 6.45
N ASP A 192 -12.29 7.31 6.65
CA ASP A 192 -12.56 5.87 6.93
C ASP A 192 -13.28 5.62 8.28
N ASN A 193 -13.52 6.68 9.08
CA ASN A 193 -14.30 6.64 10.31
C ASN A 193 -15.71 7.26 10.16
N MET A 194 -16.06 7.77 8.97
CA MET A 194 -17.38 8.35 8.68
C MET A 194 -18.33 7.41 7.93
N ASP A 195 -17.86 6.21 7.56
CA ASP A 195 -18.65 5.07 7.06
C ASP A 195 -18.85 4.00 8.15
#